data_AF-A0A7K8F3V8-F1
#
_entry.id   AF-A0A7K8F3V8-F1
#
_cell.length_a   1.000
_cell.length_b   1.000
_cell.length_c   1.000
_cell.angle_alpha   90.00
_cell.angle_beta   90.00
_cell.angle_gamma   90.00
#
_symmetry.space_group_name_H-M   'P 1'
#
loop_
_entity.id
_entity.type
_entity.pdbx_description
1 polymer ?
#
loop_
_entity_poly.entity_id
_entity_poly.type
_entity_poly.pdbx_seq_one_letter_code
_entity_poly.pdbx_strand_id
1 'polypeptide(L)' 'CWTKIHKPGEAKNGCMLNGKLYPFGLTERTEDCYRCNCSQTAMECCSLFFTPVAYDKKKCKVVLNKKRCDYDV' A
#
# COMPACT_ATOMS: atom_id res chain seq x y z
N CYS A 1 6.31 1.21 -6.44
CA CYS A 1 5.58 2.26 -5.70
C CYS A 1 4.53 2.88 -6.61
N TRP A 2 3.55 3.59 -6.05
CA TRP A 2 2.54 4.35 -6.77
C TRP A 2 2.28 5.68 -6.05
N THR A 3 1.82 6.68 -6.80
CA THR A 3 1.52 8.02 -6.30
C THR A 3 0.10 8.41 -6.71
N LYS A 4 -0.66 8.96 -5.77
CA LYS A 4 -1.99 9.52 -5.99
C LYS A 4 -1.95 11.00 -5.66
N ILE A 5 -2.07 11.84 -6.68
CA ILE A 5 -2.21 13.29 -6.53
C ILE A 5 -3.63 13.59 -6.04
N HIS A 6 -3.77 14.44 -5.04
CA HIS A 6 -5.04 14.83 -4.47
C HIS A 6 -5.73 15.90 -5.32
N LYS A 7 -7.05 15.76 -5.48
CA LYS A 7 -7.88 16.87 -5.96
C LYS A 7 -7.99 17.94 -4.87
N PRO A 8 -8.27 19.21 -5.23
CA PRO A 8 -8.50 20.26 -4.25
C PRO A 8 -9.55 19.85 -3.20
N GLY A 9 -9.16 19.87 -1.92
CA GLY A 9 -10.04 19.51 -0.80
C GLY A 9 -10.15 18.01 -0.50
N GLU A 10 -9.53 17.12 -1.27
CA GLU A 10 -9.61 15.67 -1.06
C GLU A 10 -8.87 15.23 0.21
N ALA A 11 -7.65 15.75 0.42
CA ALA A 11 -6.85 15.46 1.60
C ALA A 11 -6.96 16.60 2.62
N LYS A 12 -8.17 16.88 3.13
CA LYS A 12 -8.36 17.93 4.14
C LYS A 12 -7.84 17.52 5.52
N ASN A 13 -8.07 16.25 5.89
CA ASN A 13 -7.78 15.73 7.23
C ASN A 13 -6.76 14.55 7.20
N GLY A 14 -6.14 14.30 6.04
CA GLY A 14 -5.27 13.15 5.81
C GLY A 14 -5.58 12.45 4.50
N CYS A 15 -4.99 11.27 4.29
CA CYS A 15 -5.12 10.50 3.06
C CYS A 15 -5.99 9.26 3.27
N MET A 16 -6.96 9.06 2.37
CA MET A 16 -7.79 7.86 2.38
C MET A 16 -7.17 6.75 1.54
N LEU A 17 -6.92 5.61 2.16
CA LEU A 17 -6.44 4.38 1.51
C LEU A 17 -7.35 3.22 1.91
N ASN A 18 -7.98 2.58 0.93
CA ASN A 18 -8.87 1.43 1.11
C ASN A 18 -9.95 1.63 2.19
N GLY A 19 -10.54 2.84 2.23
CA GLY A 19 -11.59 3.21 3.18
C GLY A 19 -11.10 3.64 4.56
N LYS A 20 -9.79 3.59 4.82
CA LYS A 20 -9.18 4.04 6.08
C LYS A 20 -8.50 5.39 5.90
N LEU A 21 -8.72 6.30 6.85
CA LEU A 21 -8.06 7.61 6.90
C LEU A 21 -6.71 7.48 7.63
N TYR A 22 -5.65 7.91 6.96
CA TYR A 22 -4.30 8.00 7.52
C TYR A 22 -3.93 9.47 7.76
N PRO A 23 -3.28 9.80 8.90
CA PRO A 23 -2.82 11.16 9.16
C PRO A 23 -1.73 11.55 8.15
N PHE A 24 -1.48 12.87 8.05
CA PHE A 24 -0.35 13.37 7.28
C PHE A 24 0.98 12.87 7.85
N GLY A 25 1.96 12.75 6.97
CA GLY A 25 3.30 12.24 7.26
C GLY A 25 3.48 10.78 6.87
N LEU A 26 4.52 10.19 7.45
CA LEU A 26 4.98 8.84 7.13
C LEU A 26 4.20 7.79 7.92
N THR A 27 3.57 6.89 7.19
CA THR A 27 3.03 5.63 7.70
C THR A 27 3.98 4.51 7.31
N GLU A 28 4.71 3.98 8.30
CA GLU A 28 5.69 2.92 8.06
C GLU A 28 5.08 1.63 7.50
N ARG A 29 3.84 1.32 7.92
CA ARG A 29 3.12 0.13 7.45
C ARG A 29 1.61 0.30 7.53
N THR A 30 0.95 0.13 6.39
CA THR A 30 -0.50 0.02 6.27
C THR A 30 -0.96 -1.43 6.41
N GLU A 31 -2.27 -1.64 6.58
CA GLU A 31 -2.88 -2.98 6.64
C GLU A 31 -2.71 -3.79 5.35
N ASP A 32 -2.56 -3.10 4.23
CA ASP A 32 -2.33 -3.71 2.91
C ASP A 32 -0.85 -3.73 2.53
N CYS A 33 0.04 -3.65 3.52
CA CYS A 33 1.47 -3.83 3.33
C CYS A 33 2.13 -2.79 2.44
N TYR A 34 1.74 -1.53 2.62
CA TYR A 34 2.43 -0.40 2.01
C TYR A 34 3.12 0.46 3.07
N ARG A 35 4.27 1.02 2.70
CA ARG A 35 4.85 2.18 3.35
C ARG A 35 4.39 3.39 2.58
N CYS A 36 3.74 4.33 3.26
CA CYS A 36 3.12 5.48 2.59
C CYS A 36 3.54 6.80 3.21
N ASN A 37 3.76 7.81 2.38
CA ASN A 37 3.89 9.20 2.80
C ASN A 37 2.65 9.98 2.36
N CYS A 38 1.94 10.56 3.31
CA CYS A 38 0.73 11.33 3.08
C CYS A 38 1.00 12.83 3.23
N SER A 39 0.63 13.62 2.23
CA SER A 39 0.72 15.07 2.25
C SER A 39 -0.58 15.71 1.76
N GLN A 40 -0.68 17.03 1.82
CA GLN A 40 -1.85 17.73 1.29
C GLN A 40 -1.97 17.64 -0.24
N THR A 41 -0.85 17.44 -0.95
CA THR A 41 -0.79 17.44 -2.41
C THR A 41 -0.86 16.05 -3.01
N ALA A 42 -0.25 15.06 -2.37
CA ALA A 42 -0.25 13.68 -2.82
C ALA A 42 -0.03 12.66 -1.69
N MET A 43 -0.43 11.43 -1.98
CA MET A 43 -0.08 10.23 -1.23
C MET A 43 0.83 9.34 -2.07
N GLU A 44 1.99 9.01 -1.54
CA GLU A 44 2.96 8.10 -2.18
C GLU A 44 3.04 6.81 -1.39
N CYS A 45 2.92 5.65 -2.03
CA CYS A 45 2.92 4.36 -1.38
C CYS A 45 3.82 3.35 -2.10
N CYS A 46 4.66 2.65 -1.34
CA CYS A 46 5.52 1.58 -1.81
C CYS A 46 5.08 0.26 -1.17
N SER A 47 4.94 -0.79 -1.98
CA SER A 47 4.68 -2.14 -1.46
C SER A 47 5.88 -2.60 -0.64
N LEU A 48 5.60 -3.19 0.52
CA LEU A 48 6.60 -3.83 1.36
C LEU A 48 6.83 -5.30 0.98
N PHE A 49 5.91 -5.89 0.22
CA PHE A 49 6.01 -7.25 -0.28
C PHE A 49 6.78 -7.33 -1.61
N PHE A 50 7.44 -8.46 -1.83
CA PHE A 50 8.04 -8.81 -3.11
C PHE A 50 7.13 -9.76 -3.86
N THR A 51 6.65 -9.36 -5.04
CA THR A 51 5.81 -10.23 -5.85
C THR A 51 6.65 -11.39 -6.41
N PRO A 52 6.34 -12.66 -6.08
CA PRO A 52 7.08 -13.80 -6.61
C PRO A 52 6.81 -13.93 -8.10
N VAL A 53 7.87 -13.90 -8.90
CA VAL A 53 7.79 -14.01 -10.37
C VAL A 53 8.02 -15.44 -10.87
N ALA A 54 8.79 -16.23 -10.11
CA ALA A 54 9.19 -17.59 -10.46
C ALA A 54 8.51 -18.61 -9.53
N TYR A 55 7.32 -19.07 -9.92
CA TYR A 55 6.61 -20.18 -9.28
C TYR A 55 5.78 -20.94 -10.32
N ASP A 56 5.37 -22.18 -9.99
CA ASP A 56 4.51 -22.97 -10.87
C ASP A 56 3.07 -22.42 -10.85
N LYS A 57 2.77 -21.54 -11.82
CA LYS A 57 1.45 -20.91 -11.96
C LYS A 57 0.30 -21.88 -12.22
N LYS A 58 0.58 -23.15 -12.59
CA LYS A 58 -0.46 -24.18 -12.81
C LYS A 58 -0.80 -24.93 -11.53
N LYS A 59 0.16 -25.07 -10.60
CA LYS A 59 0.00 -25.85 -9.36
C LYS A 59 -0.13 -25.00 -8.10
N CYS A 60 0.43 -23.79 -8.11
CA CYS A 60 0.53 -22.93 -6.92
C CYS A 60 -0.33 -21.68 -7.07
N LYS A 61 -0.80 -21.16 -5.92
CA LYS A 61 -1.58 -19.92 -5.85
C LYS A 61 -0.85 -18.95 -4.94
N VAL A 62 -0.68 -17.72 -5.41
CA VAL A 62 -0.02 -16.67 -4.65
C VAL A 62 -1.01 -16.02 -3.70
N VAL A 63 -0.74 -16.11 -2.39
CA VAL A 63 -1.59 -15.54 -1.33
C VAL A 63 -0.78 -14.52 -0.54
N LEU A 64 -1.28 -13.27 -0.44
CA LEU A 64 -0.60 -12.23 0.32
C LEU A 64 -0.75 -12.50 1.83
N ASN A 65 0.35 -12.79 2.49
CA ASN A 65 0.44 -12.90 3.93
C ASN A 65 0.55 -11.50 4.56
N LYS A 66 -0.58 -10.90 4.94
CA LYS A 66 -0.62 -9.55 5.54
C LYS A 66 0.19 -9.41 6.84
N LYS A 67 0.41 -10.52 7.59
CA LYS A 67 1.23 -10.51 8.81
C LYS A 67 2.71 -10.34 8.50
N ARG A 68 3.21 -10.99 7.45
CA ARG A 68 4.62 -10.87 7.03
C ARG A 68 4.84 -9.78 5.98
N CYS A 69 3.77 -9.30 5.34
CA CYS A 69 3.84 -8.50 4.13
C CYS A 69 4.71 -9.15 3.07
N ASP A 70 4.40 -10.41 2.78
CA ASP A 70 5.04 -11.19 1.74
C ASP A 70 4.05 -12.17 1.15
N TYR A 71 4.41 -12.82 0.06
CA TYR A 71 3.56 -13.83 -0.58
C TYR A 71 3.94 -15.25 -0.15
N ASP A 72 2.93 -16.03 0.22
CA ASP A 72 3.02 -17.47 0.30
C ASP A 72 2.62 -18.06 -1.07
N VAL A 73 3.31 -19.11 -1.50
CA VAL A 73 3.18 -19.78 -2.82
C VAL A 73 2.72 -21.22 -2.65
#